data_AF-A0A9P9EYE1-F1
#
_entry.id   AF-A0A9P9EYE1-F1
#
_cell.length_a   1.000
_cell.length_b   1.000
_cell.length_c   1.000
_cell.angle_alpha   90.00
_cell.angle_beta   90.00
_cell.angle_gamma   90.00
#
_symmetry.space_group_name_H-M   'P 1'
#
loop_
_entity.id
_entity.type
_entity.pdbx_description
1 polymer ?
#
loop_
_entity_poly.entity_id
_entity_poly.type
_entity_poly.pdbx_seq_one_letter_code
_entity_poly.pdbx_strand_id
1 'polypeptide(L)'
;SGAMTDLEEAIRVAREAIDATPLDRPDRIGRLNNLGVRLSNRYSRTGAMADLEETIRVGREAVDATPSDHPEWAARLNNLRHHLGERYSRTRAIANLEEA
;
A
#
# COMPACT_ATOMS: atom_id res chain seq x y z
N SER A 1 13.22 -6.39 -17.83
CA SER A 1 13.07 -5.01 -18.36
C SER A 1 13.46 -4.04 -17.26
N GLY A 2 13.95 -2.84 -17.60
CA GLY A 2 14.33 -1.81 -16.59
C GLY A 2 13.17 -1.40 -15.67
N ALA A 3 11.93 -1.46 -16.17
CA ALA A 3 10.74 -1.02 -15.44
C ALA A 3 10.41 -1.82 -14.15
N MET A 4 10.94 -3.03 -13.94
CA MET A 4 10.80 -3.73 -12.66
C MET A 4 11.89 -3.29 -11.67
N THR A 5 13.14 -3.18 -12.14
CA THR A 5 14.25 -2.66 -11.36
C THR A 5 13.97 -1.24 -10.86
N ASP A 6 13.44 -0.37 -11.73
CA ASP A 6 13.05 1.00 -11.36
C ASP A 6 11.96 1.00 -10.28
N LEU A 7 11.01 0.06 -10.34
CA LEU A 7 9.95 -0.06 -9.35
C LEU A 7 10.48 -0.54 -7.99
N GLU A 8 11.39 -1.51 -7.99
CA GLU A 8 12.06 -2.01 -6.78
C GLU A 8 12.90 -0.93 -6.13
N GLU A 9 13.67 -0.18 -6.92
CA GLU A 9 14.43 0.97 -6.43
C GLU A 9 13.51 2.04 -5.86
N ALA A 10 12.42 2.37 -6.55
CA ALA A 10 11.46 3.36 -6.08
C ALA A 10 10.78 2.95 -4.76
N ILE A 11 10.53 1.65 -4.55
CA ILE A 11 10.02 1.12 -3.27
C ILE A 11 11.09 1.26 -2.18
N ARG A 12 12.35 0.89 -2.46
CA ARG A 12 13.47 1.03 -1.52
C ARG A 12 13.64 2.47 -1.05
N VAL A 13 13.72 3.41 -1.99
CA VAL A 13 13.88 4.84 -1.70
C VAL A 13 12.66 5.40 -0.95
N ALA A 14 11.44 4.95 -1.27
CA ALA A 14 10.25 5.36 -0.52
C ALA A 14 10.29 4.92 0.95
N ARG A 15 10.79 3.71 1.24
CA ARG A 15 10.99 3.22 2.62
C ARG A 15 12.02 4.06 3.37
N GLU A 16 13.19 4.28 2.79
CA GLU A 16 14.24 5.12 3.38
C GLU A 16 13.73 6.54 3.69
N ALA A 17 12.94 7.11 2.78
CA ALA A 17 12.35 8.42 2.98
C ALA A 17 11.31 8.45 4.11
N ILE A 18 10.55 7.36 4.31
CA ILE A 18 9.62 7.22 5.43
C ILE A 18 10.41 7.11 6.74
N ASP A 19 11.44 6.28 6.79
CA ASP A 19 12.26 6.07 7.99
C ASP A 19 13.00 7.36 8.41
N ALA A 20 13.39 8.19 7.45
CA ALA A 20 13.99 9.50 7.70
C ALA A 20 12.98 10.60 8.08
N THR A 21 11.67 10.36 7.96
CA THR A 21 10.63 11.35 8.27
C THR A 21 10.01 11.08 9.65
N PRO A 22 10.10 12.02 10.61
CA PRO A 22 9.48 11.86 11.93
C PRO A 22 7.97 11.57 11.83
N LEU A 23 7.47 10.79 12.80
CA LEU A 23 6.08 10.27 12.81
C LEU A 23 5.02 11.38 12.78
N ASP A 24 5.31 12.54 13.34
CA ASP A 24 4.39 13.67 13.50
C ASP A 24 4.37 14.62 12.29
N ARG A 25 5.12 14.33 11.23
CA ARG A 25 5.20 15.20 10.05
C ARG A 25 4.08 14.87 9.05
N PRO A 26 3.27 15.86 8.61
CA PRO A 26 2.25 15.65 7.58
C PRO A 26 2.80 15.03 6.28
N ASP A 27 4.04 15.34 5.92
CA ASP A 27 4.73 14.79 4.75
C ASP A 27 4.85 13.25 4.79
N ARG A 28 4.90 12.66 5.99
CA ARG A 28 4.95 11.21 6.17
C ARG A 28 3.75 10.52 5.55
N ILE A 29 2.56 11.13 5.66
CA ILE A 29 1.31 10.58 5.12
C ILE A 29 1.37 10.50 3.59
N GLY A 30 1.91 11.54 2.94
CA GLY A 30 2.13 11.54 1.50
C GLY A 30 3.11 10.45 1.05
N ARG A 31 4.20 10.25 1.82
CA ARG A 31 5.18 9.18 1.55
C ARG A 31 4.59 7.78 1.72
N LEU A 32 3.77 7.55 2.75
CA LEU A 32 3.07 6.28 2.98
C LEU A 32 2.12 5.95 1.82
N ASN A 33 1.34 6.91 1.36
CA ASN A 33 0.44 6.72 0.21
C ASN A 33 1.24 6.38 -1.06
N ASN A 34 2.35 7.07 -1.29
CA ASN A 34 3.25 6.83 -2.41
C ASN A 34 3.92 5.45 -2.37
N LEU A 35 4.26 4.94 -1.18
CA LEU A 35 4.75 3.58 -1.00
C LEU A 35 3.64 2.56 -1.31
N GLY A 36 2.43 2.78 -0.78
CA GLY A 36 1.27 1.92 -1.04
C GLY A 36 0.96 1.74 -2.53
N VAL A 37 0.98 2.82 -3.31
CA VAL A 37 0.77 2.74 -4.78
C VAL A 37 1.84 1.89 -5.47
N ARG A 38 3.12 2.03 -5.07
CA ARG A 38 4.22 1.26 -5.67
C ARG A 38 4.12 -0.23 -5.32
N LEU A 39 3.76 -0.55 -4.08
CA LEU A 39 3.55 -1.92 -3.64
C LEU A 39 2.34 -2.56 -4.33
N SER A 40 1.22 -1.84 -4.47
CA SER A 40 0.06 -2.31 -5.24
C SER A 40 0.40 -2.55 -6.72
N ASN A 41 1.22 -1.70 -7.32
CA ASN A 41 1.73 -1.90 -8.68
C ASN A 41 2.63 -3.15 -8.78
N ARG A 42 3.51 -3.38 -7.80
CA ARG A 42 4.35 -4.58 -7.77
C ARG A 42 3.53 -5.84 -7.55
N TYR A 43 2.54 -5.79 -6.65
CA TYR A 43 1.56 -6.84 -6.44
C TYR A 43 0.83 -7.21 -7.73
N SER A 44 0.30 -6.22 -8.45
CA SER A 44 -0.43 -6.43 -9.71
C SER A 44 0.41 -7.13 -10.78
N ARG A 45 1.74 -6.95 -10.74
CA ARG A 45 2.69 -7.57 -11.69
C ARG A 45 3.18 -8.95 -11.25
N THR A 46 3.26 -9.20 -9.95
CA THR A 46 3.95 -10.39 -9.40
C THR A 46 3.01 -11.37 -8.71
N GLY A 47 1.83 -10.93 -8.28
CA GLY A 47 0.93 -11.68 -7.42
C GLY A 47 1.43 -11.86 -5.98
N ALA A 48 2.55 -11.22 -5.60
CA ALA A 48 3.16 -11.41 -4.29
C ALA A 48 2.27 -10.85 -3.16
N MET A 49 1.56 -11.73 -2.43
CA MET A 49 0.62 -11.31 -1.38
C MET A 49 1.26 -10.43 -0.29
N ALA A 50 2.55 -10.58 -0.02
CA ALA A 50 3.30 -9.73 0.90
C ALA A 50 3.25 -8.23 0.51
N ASP A 51 3.21 -7.92 -0.79
CA ASP A 51 3.10 -6.54 -1.28
C ASP A 51 1.71 -5.95 -1.03
N LEU A 52 0.67 -6.77 -1.21
CA LEU A 52 -0.70 -6.36 -0.93
C LEU A 52 -0.91 -6.16 0.58
N GLU A 53 -0.33 -7.04 1.40
CA GLU A 53 -0.38 -6.90 2.86
C GLU A 53 0.35 -5.65 3.35
N GLU A 54 1.53 -5.35 2.79
CA GLU A 54 2.25 -4.12 3.11
C GLU A 54 1.48 -2.88 2.62
N THR A 55 0.86 -2.93 1.43
CA THR A 55 -0.01 -1.86 0.93
C THR A 55 -1.13 -1.54 1.92
N ILE A 56 -1.78 -2.57 2.47
CA ILE A 56 -2.84 -2.40 3.48
C ILE A 56 -2.28 -1.82 4.78
N ARG A 57 -1.11 -2.28 5.22
CA ARG A 57 -0.45 -1.77 6.42
C ARG A 57 -0.15 -0.27 6.31
N VAL A 58 0.48 0.17 5.22
CA VAL A 58 0.79 1.60 5.02
C VAL A 58 -0.47 2.44 4.76
N GLY A 59 -1.49 1.85 4.13
CA GLY A 59 -2.80 2.48 3.96
C GLY A 59 -3.51 2.74 5.29
N ARG A 60 -3.41 1.83 6.25
CA ARG A 60 -3.93 2.03 7.62
C ARG A 60 -3.16 3.14 8.34
N GLU A 61 -1.83 3.12 8.31
CA GLU A 61 -1.02 4.17 8.93
C GLU A 61 -1.37 5.56 8.35
N ALA A 62 -1.59 5.66 7.03
CA ALA A 62 -2.00 6.90 6.40
C ALA A 62 -3.40 7.37 6.82
N VAL A 63 -4.36 6.46 7.01
CA VAL A 63 -5.70 6.79 7.53
C VAL A 63 -5.62 7.24 8.98
N ASP A 64 -4.92 6.51 9.83
CA ASP A 64 -4.80 6.79 11.26
C ASP A 64 -4.09 8.12 11.52
N ALA A 65 -3.15 8.50 10.67
CA ALA A 65 -2.44 9.78 10.73
C ALA A 65 -3.20 10.96 10.09
N THR A 66 -4.33 10.72 9.42
CA THR A 66 -5.12 11.78 8.76
C THR A 66 -6.33 12.15 9.61
N PRO A 67 -6.45 13.42 10.07
CA PRO A 67 -7.67 13.90 10.74
C PRO A 67 -8.92 13.68 9.88
N SER A 68 -10.05 13.33 10.49
CA SER A 68 -11.28 13.01 9.75
C SER A 68 -11.91 14.18 8.99
N ASP A 69 -11.58 15.42 9.38
CA ASP A 69 -11.99 16.66 8.72
C ASP A 69 -11.03 17.08 7.59
N HIS A 70 -9.91 16.37 7.43
CA HIS A 70 -8.95 16.64 6.37
C HIS A 70 -9.53 16.24 4.99
N PRO A 71 -9.39 17.08 3.94
CA PRO A 71 -9.97 16.81 2.62
C PRO A 71 -9.62 15.43 2.01
N GLU A 72 -8.38 14.99 2.24
CA GLU A 72 -7.87 13.70 1.74
C GLU A 72 -8.30 12.46 2.55
N TRP A 73 -8.97 12.62 3.69
CA TRP A 73 -9.35 11.49 4.55
C TRP A 73 -10.24 10.48 3.82
N ALA A 74 -11.25 10.97 3.10
CA ALA A 74 -12.16 10.12 2.33
C ALA A 74 -11.42 9.35 1.22
N ALA A 75 -10.48 9.99 0.54
CA ALA A 75 -9.68 9.36 -0.51
C ALA A 75 -8.83 8.20 0.05
N ARG A 76 -8.18 8.41 1.21
CA ARG A 76 -7.37 7.39 1.88
C ARG A 76 -8.19 6.19 2.35
N LEU A 77 -9.38 6.43 2.91
CA LEU A 77 -10.32 5.36 3.23
C LEU A 77 -10.74 4.56 2.00
N ASN A 78 -10.98 5.24 0.87
CA ASN A 78 -11.39 4.56 -0.35
C ASN A 78 -10.29 3.67 -0.92
N ASN A 79 -9.02 4.12 -0.84
CA ASN A 79 -7.86 3.31 -1.21
C ASN A 79 -7.70 2.10 -0.27
N LEU A 80 -7.81 2.29 1.04
CA LEU A 80 -7.74 1.19 2.00
C LEU A 80 -8.86 0.17 1.78
N ARG A 81 -10.10 0.63 1.54
CA ARG A 81 -11.24 -0.22 1.20
C ARG A 81 -10.97 -1.05 -0.06
N HIS A 82 -10.40 -0.43 -1.10
CA HIS A 82 -10.04 -1.12 -2.33
C HIS A 82 -9.07 -2.28 -2.06
N HIS A 83 -7.95 -2.03 -1.38
CA HIS A 83 -6.95 -3.06 -1.11
C HIS A 83 -7.46 -4.18 -0.18
N LEU A 84 -8.31 -3.84 0.79
CA LEU A 84 -8.98 -4.86 1.62
C LEU A 84 -9.91 -5.77 0.80
N GLY A 85 -10.64 -5.20 -0.16
CA GLY A 85 -11.48 -5.95 -1.09
C GLY A 85 -10.67 -6.85 -2.03
N GLU A 86 -9.54 -6.35 -2.55
CA GLU A 86 -8.60 -7.16 -3.33
C GLU A 86 -8.09 -8.35 -2.52
N ARG A 87 -7.65 -8.13 -1.26
CA ARG A 87 -7.17 -9.21 -0.40
C ARG A 87 -8.24 -10.26 -0.15
N TYR A 88 -9.46 -9.84 0.19
CA TYR A 88 -10.58 -10.76 0.42
C TYR A 88 -10.84 -11.65 -0.81
N SER A 89 -10.87 -11.05 -2.00
CA SER A 89 -11.13 -11.75 -3.25
C SER A 89 -10.04 -12.78 -3.55
N ARG A 90 -8.78 -12.45 -3.25
CA ARG A 90 -7.61 -13.28 -3.52
C ARG A 90 -7.47 -14.45 -2.55
N THR A 91 -7.65 -14.20 -1.25
CA THR A 91 -7.67 -15.27 -0.26
C THR A 91 -8.78 -16.28 -0.55
N ARG A 92 -9.97 -15.81 -0.93
CA ARG A 92 -11.07 -16.70 -1.32
C ARG A 92 -10.76 -17.51 -2.58
N ALA A 93 -10.15 -16.88 -3.59
CA ALA A 93 -9.74 -17.58 -4.79
C ALA A 93 -8.69 -18.68 -4.51
N ILE A 94 -7.73 -18.40 -3.62
CA ILE A 94 -6.72 -19.40 -3.20
C ILE A 94 -7.39 -20.57 -2.46
N ALA A 95 -8.26 -20.29 -1.48
CA ALA A 95 -8.98 -21.32 -0.74
C ALA A 95 -9.81 -22.23 -1.68
N ASN A 96 -10.52 -21.63 -2.65
CA ASN A 96 -11.27 -22.38 -3.65
C ASN A 96 -10.39 -23.27 -4.55
N LEU A 97 -9.13 -22.88 -4.80
CA LEU A 97 -8.18 -23.68 -5.59
C LEU A 97 -7.58 -24.83 -4.79
N GLU A 98 -7.42 -24.67 -3.47
CA GLU A 98 -6.91 -25.71 -2.58
C GLU A 98 -7.97 -26.80 -2.28
N GLU A 99 -9.26 -26.47 -2.45
CA GLU A 99 -10.39 -27.38 -2.26
C GLU A 99 -10.79 -28.19 -3.52
N ALA A 100 -10.17 -27.94 -4.68
CA ALA A 100 -10.48 -28.56 -5.97
C ALA A 100 -9.50 -29.68 -6.36
#